data_AF-A0A1Q6Z6F5-F1
#
_entry.id   AF-A0A1Q6Z6F5-F1
#
_cell.length_a   1.000
_cell.length_b   1.000
_cell.length_c   1.000
_cell.angle_alpha   90.00
_cell.angle_beta   90.00
_cell.angle_gamma   90.00
#
_symmetry.space_group_name_H-M   'P 1'
#
loop_
_entity.id
_entity.type
_entity.pdbx_description
1 polymer ?
#
loop_
_entity_poly.entity_id
_entity_poly.type
_entity_poly.pdbx_seq_one_letter_code
_entity_poly.pdbx_strand_id
1 'polypeptide(L)'
;MTKCPCCGASFKPGDTTRLGEHFYAQALASDAVHVMWLNRNITKTKTDAKSLSMLFAEFFKVRKGGLQDWVKRRFVEKFYGSRPHPFVLALQHPNRGTLLGYVVEHQHFLRQWVRSCSFIMARTDATDVILYELDNINTEFGGSGPKQPSHYELLLRMGESLGLDRTKILATPALTDTVEAIQVWDNICQQDHWVEAMVAMHGLELIANRNLRKEGARMHYFDPTILETREVTDATRAFLREGYEADVGHSEEALDLAAKYADRFSIVEHVQATFMRSIDAFDRYLMARLERGRQFESA
;
A
#
# COMPACT_ATOMS: atom_id res chain seq x y z
N MET A 1 -12.55 -11.10 -15.51
CA MET A 1 -11.89 -12.41 -15.38
C MET A 1 -11.55 -12.59 -13.90
N THR A 2 -11.26 -13.79 -13.39
CA THR A 2 -10.70 -13.95 -12.03
C THR A 2 -9.19 -14.08 -12.17
N LYS A 3 -8.39 -13.30 -11.43
CA LYS A 3 -6.92 -13.28 -11.57
C LYS A 3 -6.27 -13.88 -10.32
N CYS A 4 -5.25 -14.72 -10.52
CA CYS A 4 -4.42 -15.21 -9.42
C CYS A 4 -3.59 -14.05 -8.84
N PRO A 5 -3.68 -13.77 -7.53
CA PRO A 5 -2.93 -12.67 -6.90
C PRO A 5 -1.42 -12.95 -6.82
N CYS A 6 -0.98 -14.20 -7.01
CA CYS A 6 0.45 -14.58 -6.95
C CYS A 6 1.16 -14.46 -8.30
N CYS A 7 0.57 -15.02 -9.36
CA CYS A 7 1.25 -15.19 -10.65
C CYS A 7 0.53 -14.54 -11.84
N GLY A 8 -0.63 -13.92 -11.62
CA GLY A 8 -1.39 -13.25 -12.69
C GLY A 8 -2.13 -14.18 -13.65
N ALA A 9 -2.10 -15.51 -13.43
CA ALA A 9 -2.92 -16.46 -14.20
C ALA A 9 -4.40 -16.03 -14.17
N SER A 10 -5.04 -16.03 -15.33
CA SER A 10 -6.39 -15.48 -15.51
C SER A 10 -7.39 -16.58 -15.84
N PHE A 11 -8.56 -16.51 -15.21
CA PHE A 11 -9.67 -17.44 -15.33
C PHE A 11 -10.95 -16.68 -15.73
N LYS A 12 -12.04 -17.39 -16.04
CA LYS A 12 -13.32 -16.72 -16.33
C LYS A 12 -13.78 -15.89 -15.12
N PRO A 13 -14.49 -14.76 -15.32
CA PRO A 13 -15.05 -14.00 -14.20
C PRO A 13 -15.88 -14.91 -13.28
N GLY A 14 -15.71 -14.78 -11.96
CA GLY A 14 -16.40 -15.59 -10.96
C GLY A 14 -15.92 -17.05 -10.85
N ASP A 15 -14.86 -17.45 -11.54
CA ASP A 15 -14.40 -18.84 -11.58
C ASP A 15 -13.47 -19.18 -10.41
N THR A 16 -14.02 -19.10 -9.20
CA THR A 16 -13.28 -19.46 -7.98
C THR A 16 -12.97 -20.96 -7.89
N THR A 17 -13.67 -21.79 -8.67
CA THR A 17 -13.35 -23.21 -8.85
C THR A 17 -12.00 -23.38 -9.52
N ARG A 18 -11.79 -22.77 -10.70
CA ARG A 18 -10.49 -22.82 -11.38
C ARG A 18 -9.38 -22.17 -10.57
N LEU A 19 -9.68 -21.09 -9.84
CA LEU A 19 -8.71 -20.49 -8.93
C LEU A 19 -8.30 -21.45 -7.80
N GLY A 20 -9.27 -22.14 -7.19
CA GLY A 20 -9.03 -23.15 -6.16
C GLY A 20 -8.22 -24.34 -6.67
N GLU A 21 -8.56 -24.86 -7.86
CA GLU A 21 -7.79 -25.91 -8.55
C GLU A 21 -6.36 -25.48 -8.84
N HIS A 22 -6.17 -24.26 -9.34
CA HIS A 22 -4.85 -23.68 -9.61
C HIS A 22 -4.00 -23.61 -8.34
N PHE A 23 -4.51 -22.99 -7.27
CA PHE A 23 -3.78 -22.91 -6.00
C PHE A 23 -3.50 -24.28 -5.39
N TYR A 24 -4.43 -25.23 -5.50
CA TYR A 24 -4.21 -26.59 -5.04
C TYR A 24 -3.05 -27.27 -5.80
N ALA A 25 -3.01 -27.15 -7.13
CA ALA A 25 -1.95 -27.70 -7.95
C ALA A 25 -0.57 -27.07 -7.61
N GLN A 26 -0.52 -25.75 -7.44
CA GLN A 26 0.71 -25.05 -7.05
C GLN A 26 1.18 -25.46 -5.64
N ALA A 27 0.26 -25.66 -4.70
CA ALA A 27 0.58 -26.15 -3.36
C ALA A 27 1.09 -27.60 -3.38
N LEU A 28 0.54 -28.48 -4.23
CA LEU A 28 1.07 -29.84 -4.42
C LEU A 28 2.49 -29.84 -5.00
N ALA A 29 2.80 -28.87 -5.87
CA ALA A 29 4.14 -28.66 -6.41
C ALA A 29 5.10 -27.96 -5.42
N SER A 30 4.64 -27.66 -4.20
CA SER A 30 5.41 -26.90 -3.19
C SER A 30 5.87 -25.52 -3.66
N ASP A 31 5.09 -24.86 -4.52
CA ASP A 31 5.38 -23.48 -4.92
C ASP A 31 5.29 -22.54 -3.71
N ALA A 32 6.43 -21.95 -3.34
CA ALA A 32 6.54 -21.17 -2.12
C ALA A 32 5.63 -19.94 -2.12
N VAL A 33 5.47 -19.28 -3.28
CA VAL A 33 4.67 -18.04 -3.40
C VAL A 33 3.19 -18.34 -3.13
N HIS A 34 2.62 -19.36 -3.79
CA HIS A 34 1.22 -19.73 -3.60
C HIS A 34 0.96 -20.28 -2.20
N VAL A 35 1.86 -21.11 -1.65
CA VAL A 35 1.72 -21.65 -0.30
C VAL A 35 1.75 -20.53 0.75
N MET A 36 2.69 -19.58 0.63
CA MET A 36 2.78 -18.44 1.54
C MET A 36 1.55 -17.54 1.44
N TRP A 37 1.04 -17.31 0.23
CA TRP A 37 -0.17 -16.51 0.04
C TRP A 37 -1.40 -17.15 0.68
N LEU A 38 -1.59 -18.48 0.54
CA LEU A 38 -2.65 -19.22 1.23
C LEU A 38 -2.54 -19.08 2.75
N ASN A 39 -1.34 -19.30 3.30
CA ASN A 39 -1.08 -19.23 4.74
C ASN A 39 -1.38 -17.85 5.34
N ARG A 40 -1.22 -16.80 4.54
CA ARG A 40 -1.43 -15.41 4.94
C ARG A 40 -2.89 -14.96 4.79
N ASN A 41 -3.58 -15.41 3.75
CA ASN A 41 -4.86 -14.82 3.34
C ASN A 41 -6.07 -15.76 3.46
N ILE A 42 -5.87 -17.08 3.35
CA ILE A 42 -6.96 -18.05 3.23
C ILE A 42 -6.97 -19.04 4.40
N THR A 43 -5.92 -19.84 4.56
CA THR A 43 -5.86 -20.90 5.56
C THR A 43 -4.43 -21.40 5.75
N LYS A 44 -4.10 -21.84 6.96
CA LYS A 44 -2.85 -22.55 7.30
C LYS A 44 -3.00 -24.07 7.29
N THR A 45 -4.24 -24.55 7.17
CA THR A 45 -4.56 -25.97 7.22
C THR A 45 -4.60 -26.52 5.80
N LYS A 46 -3.92 -27.65 5.58
CA LYS A 46 -3.98 -28.38 4.31
C LYS A 46 -5.44 -28.73 3.99
N THR A 47 -5.85 -28.48 2.76
CA THR A 47 -7.24 -28.64 2.33
C THR A 47 -7.29 -29.11 0.87
N ASP A 48 -8.47 -29.51 0.38
CA ASP A 48 -8.67 -29.97 -1.00
C ASP A 48 -9.09 -28.82 -1.93
N ALA A 49 -9.05 -29.07 -3.25
CA ALA A 49 -9.39 -28.06 -4.26
C ALA A 49 -10.83 -27.52 -4.10
N LYS A 50 -11.79 -28.37 -3.73
CA LYS A 50 -13.19 -27.99 -3.55
C LYS A 50 -13.36 -27.02 -2.37
N SER A 51 -12.73 -27.34 -1.25
CA SER A 51 -12.72 -26.53 -0.04
C SER A 51 -11.99 -25.20 -0.27
N LEU A 52 -10.86 -25.21 -0.99
CA LEU A 52 -10.19 -23.97 -1.41
C LEU A 52 -11.09 -23.09 -2.27
N SER A 53 -11.82 -23.68 -3.23
CA SER A 53 -12.75 -22.93 -4.10
C SER A 53 -13.82 -22.19 -3.30
N MET A 54 -14.37 -22.83 -2.25
CA MET A 54 -15.34 -22.21 -1.35
C MET A 54 -14.71 -21.10 -0.51
N LEU A 55 -13.50 -21.31 0.00
CA LEU A 55 -12.78 -20.28 0.76
C LEU A 55 -12.43 -19.07 -0.11
N PHE A 56 -12.06 -19.27 -1.38
CA PHE A 56 -11.84 -18.20 -2.34
C PHE A 56 -13.13 -17.42 -2.66
N ALA A 57 -14.24 -18.13 -2.84
CA ALA A 57 -15.55 -17.49 -3.04
C ALA A 57 -15.91 -16.58 -1.87
N GLU A 58 -15.73 -17.04 -0.62
CA GLU A 58 -15.97 -16.19 0.54
C GLU A 58 -14.91 -15.08 0.69
N PHE A 59 -13.66 -15.35 0.32
CA PHE A 59 -12.57 -14.37 0.42
C PHE A 59 -12.81 -13.16 -0.50
N PHE A 60 -13.20 -13.38 -1.76
CA PHE A 60 -13.43 -12.34 -2.76
C PHE A 60 -14.84 -11.75 -2.74
N LYS A 61 -15.75 -12.32 -1.94
CA LYS A 61 -17.13 -11.85 -1.81
C LYS A 61 -17.20 -10.37 -1.41
N VAL A 62 -17.76 -9.56 -2.30
CA VAL A 62 -18.14 -8.17 -2.02
C VAL A 62 -19.46 -8.17 -1.25
N ARG A 63 -19.47 -7.52 -0.08
CA ARG A 63 -20.65 -7.41 0.80
C ARG A 63 -21.37 -6.08 0.57
N LYS A 64 -22.37 -5.74 1.38
CA LYS A 64 -23.17 -4.51 1.22
C LYS A 64 -22.34 -3.22 1.17
N GLY A 65 -21.17 -3.17 1.80
CA GLY A 65 -20.25 -2.03 1.74
C GLY A 65 -19.46 -1.90 0.42
N GLY A 66 -19.61 -2.82 -0.53
CA GLY A 66 -18.96 -2.72 -1.83
C GLY A 66 -17.45 -3.02 -1.80
N LEU A 67 -16.77 -2.63 -2.88
CA LEU A 67 -15.34 -2.88 -3.06
C LEU A 67 -14.48 -2.09 -2.07
N GLN A 68 -14.84 -0.83 -1.79
CA GLN A 68 -14.14 0.01 -0.83
C GLN A 68 -14.04 -0.67 0.55
N ASP A 69 -15.17 -1.15 1.06
CA ASP A 69 -15.25 -1.84 2.35
C ASP A 69 -14.44 -3.15 2.37
N TRP A 70 -14.44 -3.87 1.24
CA TRP A 70 -13.59 -5.05 1.07
C TRP A 70 -12.10 -4.70 1.14
N VAL A 71 -11.66 -3.64 0.45
CA VAL A 71 -10.27 -3.17 0.44
C VAL A 71 -9.84 -2.74 1.83
N LYS A 72 -10.63 -1.89 2.51
CA LYS A 72 -10.36 -1.42 3.88
C LYS A 72 -10.21 -2.59 4.85
N ARG A 73 -11.14 -3.56 4.82
CA ARG A 73 -11.09 -4.74 5.67
C ARG A 73 -9.83 -5.57 5.46
N ARG A 74 -9.43 -5.83 4.21
CA ARG A 74 -8.21 -6.60 3.90
C ARG A 74 -6.95 -5.85 4.34
N PHE A 75 -6.94 -4.53 4.16
CA PHE A 75 -5.84 -3.69 4.62
C PHE A 75 -5.71 -3.75 6.16
N VAL A 76 -6.83 -3.59 6.88
CA VAL A 76 -6.87 -3.68 8.35
C VAL A 76 -6.41 -5.05 8.82
N GLU A 77 -6.95 -6.14 8.26
CA GLU A 77 -6.57 -7.51 8.62
C GLU A 77 -5.05 -7.72 8.51
N LYS A 78 -4.41 -7.15 7.48
CA LYS A 78 -2.98 -7.32 7.19
C LYS A 78 -2.07 -6.44 8.05
N PHE A 79 -2.37 -5.15 8.20
CA PHE A 79 -1.44 -4.19 8.81
C PHE A 79 -1.82 -3.77 10.24
N TYR A 80 -3.11 -3.84 10.59
CA TYR A 80 -3.65 -3.37 11.87
C TYR A 80 -4.44 -4.43 12.64
N GLY A 81 -4.39 -5.68 12.19
CA GLY A 81 -5.16 -6.79 12.72
C GLY A 81 -4.64 -7.29 14.06
N SER A 82 -4.82 -8.58 14.34
CA SER A 82 -4.40 -9.17 15.62
C SER A 82 -2.89 -9.14 15.87
N ARG A 83 -2.11 -9.05 14.79
CA ARG A 83 -0.66 -8.89 14.79
C ARG A 83 -0.33 -7.73 13.86
N PRO A 84 -0.33 -6.48 14.36
CA PRO A 84 0.00 -5.32 13.53
C PRO A 84 1.38 -5.44 12.91
N HIS A 85 1.58 -4.79 11.76
CA HIS A 85 2.83 -4.85 11.05
C HIS A 85 3.99 -4.29 11.91
N PRO A 86 5.19 -4.91 11.92
CA PRO A 86 6.30 -4.47 12.78
C PRO A 86 6.67 -3.00 12.62
N PHE A 87 6.63 -2.47 11.39
CA PHE A 87 6.90 -1.04 11.15
C PHE A 87 5.86 -0.14 11.82
N VAL A 88 4.57 -0.50 11.78
CA VAL A 88 3.50 0.26 12.44
C VAL A 88 3.70 0.26 13.96
N LEU A 89 4.14 -0.87 14.53
CA LEU A 89 4.48 -0.96 15.95
C LEU A 89 5.67 -0.05 16.31
N ALA A 90 6.73 -0.07 15.51
CA ALA A 90 7.91 0.77 15.73
C ALA A 90 7.59 2.27 15.56
N LEU A 91 6.60 2.60 14.72
CA LEU A 91 6.19 3.98 14.47
C LEU A 91 5.30 4.57 15.57
N GLN A 92 4.85 3.79 16.56
CA GLN A 92 4.04 4.35 17.65
C GLN A 92 4.82 5.40 18.45
N HIS A 93 6.06 5.09 18.83
CA HIS A 93 7.03 5.99 19.46
C HIS A 93 8.39 5.80 18.79
N PRO A 94 8.59 6.39 17.60
CA PRO A 94 9.70 6.04 16.74
C PRO A 94 10.99 6.66 17.24
N ASN A 95 12.02 5.83 17.32
CA ASN A 95 13.38 6.32 17.51
C ASN A 95 13.94 6.93 16.22
N ARG A 96 15.12 7.56 16.34
CA ARG A 96 15.83 8.19 15.21
C ARG A 96 16.08 7.22 14.05
N GLY A 97 16.47 5.97 14.34
CA GLY A 97 16.73 4.95 13.33
C GLY A 97 15.49 4.65 12.49
N THR A 98 14.36 4.39 13.15
CA THR A 98 13.06 4.13 12.51
C THR A 98 12.65 5.26 11.57
N LEU A 99 12.80 6.52 12.01
CA LEU A 99 12.46 7.69 11.19
C LEU A 99 13.42 7.85 10.00
N LEU A 100 14.72 7.64 10.17
CA LEU A 100 15.68 7.70 9.04
C LEU A 100 15.47 6.54 8.04
N GLY A 101 15.10 5.37 8.54
CA GLY A 101 14.67 4.24 7.71
C GLY A 101 13.44 4.55 6.89
N TYR A 102 12.47 5.25 7.49
CA TYR A 102 11.33 5.82 6.78
C TYR A 102 11.81 6.80 5.69
N VAL A 103 12.59 7.83 6.02
CA VAL A 103 13.08 8.84 5.04
C VAL A 103 13.74 8.19 3.83
N VAL A 104 14.74 7.34 4.07
CA VAL A 104 15.62 6.84 3.01
C VAL A 104 14.89 5.90 2.06
N GLU A 105 14.06 5.00 2.57
CA GLU A 105 13.30 4.09 1.70
C GLU A 105 12.07 4.77 1.09
N HIS A 106 11.45 5.72 1.78
CA HIS A 106 10.24 6.38 1.29
C HIS A 106 10.48 7.43 0.22
N GLN A 107 11.67 8.01 0.10
CA GLN A 107 11.96 8.86 -1.06
C GLN A 107 11.80 8.09 -2.39
N HIS A 108 12.15 6.79 -2.39
CA HIS A 108 12.09 5.95 -3.59
C HIS A 108 10.66 5.56 -3.88
N PHE A 109 9.90 5.22 -2.84
CA PHE A 109 8.46 5.01 -2.92
C PHE A 109 7.74 6.22 -3.50
N LEU A 110 7.99 7.44 -2.98
CA LEU A 110 7.34 8.65 -3.47
C LEU A 110 7.67 8.92 -4.95
N ARG A 111 8.91 8.69 -5.39
CA ARG A 111 9.25 8.78 -6.82
C ARG A 111 8.49 7.78 -7.68
N GLN A 112 8.27 6.56 -7.19
CA GLN A 112 7.41 5.60 -7.89
C GLN A 112 5.94 6.01 -7.82
N TRP A 113 5.48 6.55 -6.69
CA TRP A 113 4.11 7.00 -6.46
C TRP A 113 3.67 8.00 -7.53
N VAL A 114 4.43 9.09 -7.71
CA VAL A 114 4.12 10.12 -8.71
C VAL A 114 4.16 9.59 -10.14
N ARG A 115 5.04 8.61 -10.43
CA ARG A 115 5.08 7.92 -11.72
C ARG A 115 3.82 7.10 -11.95
N SER A 116 3.36 6.36 -10.94
CA SER A 116 2.12 5.59 -10.99
C SER A 116 0.89 6.49 -11.21
N CYS A 117 0.77 7.61 -10.47
CA CYS A 117 -0.28 8.61 -10.70
C CYS A 117 -0.26 9.13 -12.14
N SER A 118 0.93 9.43 -12.67
CA SER A 118 1.10 9.87 -14.06
C SER A 118 0.67 8.81 -15.06
N PHE A 119 0.93 7.52 -14.80
CA PHE A 119 0.46 6.42 -15.64
C PHE A 119 -1.06 6.29 -15.62
N ILE A 120 -1.69 6.41 -14.45
CA ILE A 120 -3.16 6.37 -14.31
C ILE A 120 -3.77 7.49 -15.14
N MET A 121 -3.27 8.72 -14.98
CA MET A 121 -3.71 9.89 -15.72
C MET A 121 -3.53 9.73 -17.23
N ALA A 122 -2.40 9.17 -17.68
CA ALA A 122 -2.12 8.97 -19.11
C ALA A 122 -3.00 7.89 -19.76
N ARG A 123 -3.53 6.94 -18.98
CA ARG A 123 -4.26 5.76 -19.48
C ARG A 123 -5.77 5.84 -19.29
N THR A 124 -6.26 6.79 -18.50
CA THR A 124 -7.69 6.99 -18.27
C THR A 124 -8.29 8.01 -19.22
N ASP A 125 -9.56 7.83 -19.56
CA ASP A 125 -10.40 8.81 -20.27
C ASP A 125 -11.38 9.54 -19.31
N ALA A 126 -11.33 9.20 -18.03
CA ALA A 126 -12.21 9.73 -17.00
C ALA A 126 -11.70 11.07 -16.45
N THR A 127 -12.41 12.18 -16.74
CA THR A 127 -12.01 13.53 -16.32
C THR A 127 -11.91 13.68 -14.80
N ASP A 128 -12.82 13.08 -14.03
CA ASP A 128 -12.76 13.09 -12.55
C ASP A 128 -11.48 12.42 -12.03
N VAL A 129 -11.06 11.32 -12.64
CA VAL A 129 -9.78 10.66 -12.31
C VAL A 129 -8.57 11.50 -12.73
N ILE A 130 -8.62 12.13 -13.91
CA ILE A 130 -7.52 13.02 -14.36
C ILE A 130 -7.32 14.17 -13.37
N LEU A 131 -8.40 14.84 -12.95
CA LEU A 131 -8.34 15.93 -11.99
C LEU A 131 -7.84 15.44 -10.62
N TYR A 132 -8.33 14.28 -10.17
CA TYR A 132 -7.87 13.66 -8.92
C TYR A 132 -6.36 13.36 -8.94
N GLU A 133 -5.83 12.75 -10.01
CA GLU A 133 -4.40 12.43 -10.10
C GLU A 133 -3.52 13.68 -10.27
N LEU A 134 -4.02 14.73 -10.94
CA LEU A 134 -3.32 16.02 -11.03
C LEU A 134 -3.09 16.65 -9.65
N ASP A 135 -4.14 16.69 -8.83
CA ASP A 135 -4.06 17.24 -7.47
C ASP A 135 -3.11 16.41 -6.59
N ASN A 136 -3.12 15.09 -6.72
CA ASN A 136 -2.19 14.20 -6.02
C ASN A 136 -0.74 14.42 -6.45
N ILE A 137 -0.45 14.49 -7.75
CA ILE A 137 0.92 14.76 -8.24
C ILE A 137 1.43 16.11 -7.72
N ASN A 138 0.57 17.13 -7.71
CA ASN A 138 0.93 18.43 -7.19
C ASN A 138 1.21 18.38 -5.68
N THR A 139 0.39 17.70 -4.89
CA THR A 139 0.58 17.57 -3.44
C THR A 139 1.85 16.78 -3.09
N GLU A 140 2.12 15.70 -3.82
CA GLU A 140 3.21 14.78 -3.53
C GLU A 140 4.59 15.30 -3.97
N PHE A 141 4.65 15.99 -5.13
CA PHE A 141 5.92 16.43 -5.73
C PHE A 141 6.00 17.92 -6.08
N GLY A 142 4.89 18.55 -6.47
CA GLY A 142 4.87 19.94 -6.90
C GLY A 142 5.03 20.93 -5.74
N GLY A 143 4.14 20.83 -4.74
CA GLY A 143 3.94 21.83 -3.70
C GLY A 143 3.49 23.18 -4.26
N SER A 144 3.19 24.12 -3.37
CA SER A 144 2.85 25.51 -3.70
C SER A 144 3.86 26.48 -3.06
N GLY A 145 5.15 26.24 -3.35
CA GLY A 145 6.26 27.04 -2.86
C GLY A 145 6.65 26.76 -1.40
N PRO A 146 7.54 27.58 -0.80
CA PRO A 146 8.17 27.27 0.49
C PRO A 146 7.22 27.12 1.68
N LYS A 147 6.04 27.75 1.61
CA LYS A 147 5.01 27.74 2.66
C LYS A 147 4.08 26.53 2.59
N GLN A 148 4.04 25.86 1.44
CA GLN A 148 3.25 24.63 1.20
C GLN A 148 4.16 23.65 0.44
N PRO A 149 5.22 23.14 1.09
CA PRO A 149 6.10 22.16 0.48
C PRO A 149 5.34 20.88 0.14
N SER A 150 5.82 20.15 -0.87
CA SER A 150 5.29 18.83 -1.18
C SER A 150 5.62 17.81 -0.09
N HIS A 151 4.89 16.70 -0.04
CA HIS A 151 5.20 15.58 0.86
C HIS A 151 6.65 15.10 0.68
N TYR A 152 7.14 15.03 -0.56
CA TYR A 152 8.54 14.68 -0.84
C TYR A 152 9.53 15.65 -0.18
N GLU A 153 9.28 16.96 -0.26
CA GLU A 153 10.13 17.97 0.38
C GLU A 153 10.08 17.90 1.91
N LEU A 154 8.89 17.66 2.49
CA LEU A 154 8.72 17.47 3.93
C LEU A 154 9.49 16.24 4.44
N LEU A 155 9.49 15.14 3.67
CA LEU A 155 10.26 13.94 3.98
C LEU A 155 11.77 14.22 4.04
N LEU A 156 12.29 15.01 3.09
CA LEU A 156 13.71 15.38 3.07
C LEU A 156 14.08 16.26 4.26
N ARG A 157 13.22 17.24 4.59
CA ARG A 157 13.40 18.09 5.79
C ARG A 157 13.36 17.28 7.08
N MET A 158 12.50 16.27 7.16
CA MET A 158 12.49 15.32 8.28
C MET A 158 13.87 14.66 8.42
N GLY A 159 14.43 14.12 7.33
CA GLY A 159 15.77 13.53 7.33
C GLY A 159 16.89 14.48 7.76
N GLU A 160 16.88 15.72 7.24
CA GLU A 160 17.84 16.77 7.61
C GLU A 160 17.76 17.09 9.10
N SER A 161 16.54 17.21 9.66
CA SER A 161 16.33 17.49 11.09
C SER A 161 16.81 16.37 12.01
N LEU A 162 16.92 15.15 11.48
CA LEU A 162 17.45 13.98 12.18
C LEU A 162 18.97 13.85 12.00
N GLY A 163 19.62 14.82 11.37
CA GLY A 163 21.07 14.88 11.18
C GLY A 163 21.59 14.07 10.01
N LEU A 164 20.76 13.74 9.02
CA LEU A 164 21.20 13.11 7.78
C LEU A 164 21.18 14.14 6.64
N ASP A 165 22.35 14.41 6.06
CA ASP A 165 22.47 15.37 4.95
C ASP A 165 21.62 14.95 3.75
N ARG A 166 20.97 15.93 3.10
CA ARG A 166 20.12 15.70 1.93
C ARG A 166 20.84 15.02 0.79
N THR A 167 22.09 15.37 0.51
CA THR A 167 22.90 14.71 -0.53
C THR A 167 23.06 13.23 -0.20
N LYS A 168 23.28 12.90 1.08
CA LYS A 168 23.38 11.51 1.53
C LYS A 168 22.05 10.78 1.42
N ILE A 169 20.92 11.41 1.78
CA ILE A 169 19.59 10.84 1.58
C ILE A 169 19.42 10.49 0.10
N LEU A 170 19.58 11.46 -0.80
CA LEU A 170 19.33 11.33 -2.23
C LEU A 170 20.27 10.33 -2.93
N ALA A 171 21.50 10.19 -2.44
CA ALA A 171 22.49 9.26 -2.99
C ALA A 171 22.35 7.84 -2.45
N THR A 172 21.59 7.61 -1.37
CA THR A 172 21.46 6.27 -0.79
C THR A 172 20.54 5.39 -1.65
N PRO A 173 21.03 4.27 -2.20
CA PRO A 173 20.21 3.37 -3.00
C PRO A 173 19.16 2.67 -2.13
N ALA A 174 18.00 2.40 -2.72
CA ALA A 174 16.93 1.62 -2.10
C ALA A 174 17.42 0.21 -1.71
N LEU A 175 16.87 -0.36 -0.64
CA LEU A 175 17.09 -1.78 -0.33
C LEU A 175 16.37 -2.67 -1.35
N THR A 176 16.82 -3.92 -1.47
CA THR A 176 16.28 -4.91 -2.41
C THR A 176 14.75 -5.03 -2.31
N ASP A 177 14.19 -5.13 -1.11
CA ASP A 177 12.74 -5.22 -0.92
C ASP A 177 11.99 -3.98 -1.41
N THR A 178 12.57 -2.78 -1.28
CA THR A 178 12.00 -1.54 -1.84
C THR A 178 12.08 -1.55 -3.37
N VAL A 179 13.20 -1.99 -3.95
CA VAL A 179 13.36 -2.11 -5.41
C VAL A 179 12.34 -3.10 -5.99
N GLU A 180 12.19 -4.26 -5.38
CA GLU A 180 11.24 -5.28 -5.82
C GLU A 180 9.79 -4.82 -5.67
N ALA A 181 9.46 -4.10 -4.59
CA ALA A 181 8.14 -3.52 -4.41
C ALA A 181 7.83 -2.47 -5.50
N ILE A 182 8.79 -1.59 -5.80
CA ILE A 182 8.68 -0.61 -6.88
C ILE A 182 8.45 -1.29 -8.23
N GLN A 183 9.19 -2.38 -8.53
CA GLN A 183 9.01 -3.12 -9.77
C GLN A 183 7.61 -3.75 -9.86
N VAL A 184 7.03 -4.20 -8.74
CA VAL A 184 5.66 -4.72 -8.72
C VAL A 184 4.66 -3.64 -9.13
N TRP A 185 4.77 -2.43 -8.57
CA TRP A 185 3.86 -1.31 -8.89
C TRP A 185 4.07 -0.79 -10.31
N ASP A 186 5.31 -0.69 -10.78
CA ASP A 186 5.63 -0.30 -12.17
C ASP A 186 5.02 -1.31 -13.16
N ASN A 187 5.16 -2.61 -12.90
CA ASN A 187 4.55 -3.66 -13.73
C ASN A 187 3.01 -3.58 -13.73
N ILE A 188 2.38 -3.31 -12.59
CA ILE A 188 0.92 -3.09 -12.53
C ILE A 188 0.54 -1.90 -13.43
N CYS A 189 1.25 -0.78 -13.31
CA CYS A 189 0.97 0.42 -14.10
C CYS A 189 1.15 0.22 -15.61
N GLN A 190 2.11 -0.61 -16.03
CA GLN A 190 2.38 -0.88 -17.43
C GLN A 190 1.45 -1.93 -18.05
N GLN A 191 1.07 -2.96 -17.29
CA GLN A 191 0.44 -4.16 -17.83
C GLN A 191 -1.05 -4.28 -17.51
N ASP A 192 -1.48 -3.80 -16.34
CA ASP A 192 -2.85 -3.99 -15.85
C ASP A 192 -3.76 -2.82 -16.22
N HIS A 193 -5.06 -2.88 -15.93
CA HIS A 193 -5.97 -1.77 -16.21
C HIS A 193 -5.69 -0.56 -15.30
N TRP A 194 -5.95 0.67 -15.74
CA TRP A 194 -5.65 1.88 -14.92
C TRP A 194 -6.39 1.88 -13.58
N VAL A 195 -7.60 1.32 -13.51
CA VAL A 195 -8.36 1.12 -12.25
C VAL A 195 -7.63 0.17 -11.30
N GLU A 196 -6.96 -0.86 -11.82
CA GLU A 196 -6.15 -1.77 -11.01
C GLU A 196 -4.90 -1.05 -10.48
N ALA A 197 -4.26 -0.20 -11.30
CA ALA A 197 -3.16 0.65 -10.85
C ALA A 197 -3.61 1.66 -9.78
N MET A 198 -4.78 2.27 -9.98
CA MET A 198 -5.38 3.21 -9.02
C MET A 198 -5.58 2.57 -7.65
N VAL A 199 -6.23 1.40 -7.57
CA VAL A 199 -6.39 0.71 -6.27
C VAL A 199 -5.05 0.23 -5.70
N ALA A 200 -4.10 -0.16 -6.56
CA ALA A 200 -2.82 -0.66 -6.12
C ALA A 200 -2.00 0.41 -5.42
N MET A 201 -2.10 1.66 -5.86
CA MET A 201 -1.41 2.79 -5.24
C MET A 201 -2.23 3.42 -4.13
N HIS A 202 -3.42 3.95 -4.43
CA HIS A 202 -4.24 4.68 -3.45
C HIS A 202 -4.76 3.81 -2.31
N GLY A 203 -4.87 2.50 -2.51
CA GLY A 203 -5.13 1.56 -1.42
C GLY A 203 -4.03 1.52 -0.34
N LEU A 204 -2.83 2.04 -0.62
CA LEU A 204 -1.70 2.08 0.33
C LEU A 204 -1.79 3.28 1.28
N GLU A 205 -2.46 4.36 0.89
CA GLU A 205 -2.70 5.56 1.73
C GLU A 205 -3.54 5.23 2.96
N LEU A 206 -4.28 4.11 2.91
CA LEU A 206 -4.96 3.55 4.07
C LEU A 206 -4.03 3.35 5.28
N ILE A 207 -2.71 3.22 5.08
CA ILE A 207 -1.75 3.14 6.19
C ILE A 207 -1.82 4.37 7.11
N ALA A 208 -2.10 5.56 6.58
CA ALA A 208 -2.13 6.79 7.37
C ALA A 208 -3.56 7.28 7.66
N ASN A 209 -4.58 6.62 7.10
CA ASN A 209 -5.98 6.95 7.35
C ASN A 209 -6.41 6.66 8.80
N ARG A 210 -6.60 7.72 9.60
CA ARG A 210 -6.99 7.60 11.02
C ARG A 210 -8.39 7.04 11.24
N ASN A 211 -9.28 7.07 10.24
CA ASN A 211 -10.63 6.51 10.36
C ASN A 211 -10.64 4.98 10.40
N LEU A 212 -9.55 4.29 10.02
CA LEU A 212 -9.48 2.83 10.08
C LEU A 212 -9.72 2.26 11.49
N ARG A 213 -9.57 3.05 12.55
CA ARG A 213 -9.98 2.67 13.92
C ARG A 213 -11.46 2.30 14.00
N LYS A 214 -12.33 3.02 13.27
CA LYS A 214 -13.77 2.73 13.17
C LYS A 214 -14.04 1.45 12.37
N GLU A 215 -13.11 1.10 11.46
CA GLU A 215 -13.14 -0.09 10.62
C GLU A 215 -12.44 -1.31 11.25
N GLY A 216 -12.09 -1.24 12.54
CA GLY A 216 -11.53 -2.35 13.30
C GLY A 216 -10.00 -2.39 13.40
N ALA A 217 -9.27 -1.38 12.93
CA ALA A 217 -7.84 -1.26 13.17
C ALA A 217 -7.55 -1.16 14.67
N ARG A 218 -6.55 -1.91 15.16
CA ARG A 218 -6.20 -1.94 16.59
C ARG A 218 -5.42 -0.72 17.08
N MET A 219 -4.84 0.06 16.18
CA MET A 219 -4.06 1.25 16.50
C MET A 219 -4.06 2.25 15.34
N HIS A 220 -3.56 3.45 15.59
CA HIS A 220 -3.26 4.43 14.56
C HIS A 220 -1.91 4.11 13.89
N TYR A 221 -1.57 4.81 12.81
CA TYR A 221 -0.28 4.63 12.14
C TYR A 221 0.92 4.91 13.05
N PHE A 222 0.79 5.94 13.89
CA PHE A 222 1.68 6.32 14.97
C PHE A 222 0.83 6.80 16.16
N ASP A 223 1.39 6.93 17.36
CA ASP A 223 0.66 7.51 18.49
C ASP A 223 0.41 9.01 18.22
N PRO A 224 -0.85 9.48 18.10
CA PRO A 224 -1.14 10.89 17.80
C PRO A 224 -0.51 11.87 18.80
N THR A 225 -0.22 11.44 20.03
CA THR A 225 0.40 12.32 21.05
C THR A 225 1.79 12.81 20.63
N ILE A 226 2.50 12.13 19.72
CA ILE A 226 3.80 12.61 19.21
C ILE A 226 3.68 13.94 18.44
N LEU A 227 2.47 14.27 17.95
CA LEU A 227 2.22 15.55 17.30
C LEU A 227 2.06 16.71 18.29
N GLU A 228 1.91 16.42 19.57
CA GLU A 228 1.68 17.39 20.65
C GLU A 228 2.91 17.52 21.57
N THR A 229 3.78 16.51 21.58
CA THR A 229 4.98 16.48 22.42
C THR A 229 6.25 16.94 21.67
N ARG A 230 7.37 17.04 22.40
CA ARG A 230 8.72 17.28 21.86
C ARG A 230 9.49 15.99 21.60
N GLU A 231 8.81 14.84 21.54
CA GLU A 231 9.43 13.55 21.26
C GLU A 231 10.09 13.50 19.88
N VAL A 232 9.48 14.19 18.91
CA VAL A 232 9.99 14.32 17.54
C VAL A 232 10.31 15.78 17.20
N THR A 233 11.15 15.98 16.19
CA THR A 233 11.49 17.32 15.68
C THR A 233 10.27 17.98 15.04
N ASP A 234 10.29 19.31 14.91
CA ASP A 234 9.21 20.05 14.25
C ASP A 234 9.05 19.65 12.76
N ALA A 235 10.16 19.29 12.08
CA ALA A 235 10.12 18.81 10.70
C ALA A 235 9.50 17.41 10.59
N THR A 236 9.82 16.50 11.52
CA THR A 236 9.14 15.19 11.62
C THR A 236 7.65 15.38 11.87
N ARG A 237 7.28 16.29 12.79
CA ARG A 237 5.88 16.61 13.07
C ARG A 237 5.16 17.13 11.83
N ALA A 238 5.79 18.02 11.06
CA ALA A 238 5.21 18.56 9.83
C ALA A 238 4.93 17.46 8.81
N PHE A 239 5.89 16.56 8.55
CA PHE A 239 5.70 15.45 7.63
C PHE A 239 4.59 14.47 8.08
N LEU A 240 4.59 14.06 9.36
CA LEU A 240 3.60 13.12 9.88
C LEU A 240 2.19 13.72 9.96
N ARG A 241 2.08 15.04 10.17
CA ARG A 241 0.80 15.74 10.25
C ARG A 241 0.08 15.76 8.91
N GLU A 242 0.79 16.00 7.81
CA GLU A 242 0.18 16.03 6.48
C GLU A 242 -0.59 14.74 6.19
N GLY A 243 0.06 13.57 6.32
CA GLY A 243 -0.64 12.28 6.13
C GLY A 243 -1.76 12.04 7.15
N TYR A 244 -1.61 12.49 8.40
CA TYR A 244 -2.64 12.33 9.43
C TYR A 244 -3.90 13.18 9.20
N GLU A 245 -3.76 14.33 8.54
CA GLU A 245 -4.85 15.28 8.27
C GLU A 245 -5.44 15.10 6.86
N ALA A 246 -4.61 14.86 5.84
CA ALA A 246 -5.01 14.74 4.43
C ALA A 246 -5.56 13.35 4.05
N ASP A 247 -4.94 12.26 4.53
CA ASP A 247 -5.21 10.90 4.01
C ASP A 247 -6.59 10.34 4.43
N VAL A 248 -7.29 11.02 5.34
CA VAL A 248 -8.62 10.64 5.79
C VAL A 248 -9.66 10.79 4.67
N GLY A 249 -9.58 11.87 3.90
CA GLY A 249 -10.48 12.12 2.77
C GLY A 249 -9.96 11.51 1.47
N HIS A 250 -8.66 11.64 1.21
CA HIS A 250 -8.06 11.27 -0.08
C HIS A 250 -8.19 9.78 -0.36
N SER A 251 -7.80 8.93 0.59
CA SER A 251 -7.86 7.48 0.40
C SER A 251 -9.31 6.96 0.25
N GLU A 252 -10.31 7.63 0.82
CA GLU A 252 -11.71 7.24 0.66
C GLU A 252 -12.26 7.62 -0.71
N GLU A 253 -11.96 8.84 -1.18
CA GLU A 253 -12.32 9.33 -2.51
C GLU A 253 -11.69 8.47 -3.62
N ALA A 254 -10.40 8.14 -3.50
CA ALA A 254 -9.74 7.26 -4.46
C ALA A 254 -10.40 5.88 -4.57
N LEU A 255 -10.79 5.30 -3.43
CA LEU A 255 -11.46 4.01 -3.41
C LEU A 255 -12.87 4.07 -3.96
N ASP A 256 -13.57 5.20 -3.80
CA ASP A 256 -14.88 5.43 -4.42
C ASP A 256 -14.77 5.54 -5.93
N LEU A 257 -13.77 6.29 -6.44
CA LEU A 257 -13.46 6.34 -7.87
C LEU A 257 -13.11 4.94 -8.40
N ALA A 258 -12.20 4.22 -7.73
CA ALA A 258 -11.83 2.87 -8.12
C ALA A 258 -13.03 1.91 -8.13
N ALA A 259 -13.92 1.98 -7.12
CA ALA A 259 -15.13 1.16 -7.06
C ALA A 259 -16.11 1.48 -8.20
N LYS A 260 -16.38 2.76 -8.44
CA LYS A 260 -17.23 3.25 -9.53
C LYS A 260 -16.76 2.72 -10.88
N TYR A 261 -15.46 2.85 -11.17
CA TYR A 261 -14.92 2.44 -12.47
C TYR A 261 -14.69 0.93 -12.57
N ALA A 262 -14.39 0.24 -11.47
CA ALA A 262 -14.30 -1.23 -11.45
C ALA A 262 -15.65 -1.87 -11.80
N ASP A 263 -16.76 -1.31 -11.30
CA ASP A 263 -18.12 -1.74 -11.66
C ASP A 263 -18.42 -1.43 -13.13
N ARG A 264 -18.19 -0.19 -13.57
CA ARG A 264 -18.40 0.25 -14.97
C ARG A 264 -17.71 -0.66 -16.00
N PHE A 265 -16.50 -1.13 -15.71
CA PHE A 265 -15.75 -2.01 -16.60
C PHE A 265 -15.89 -3.50 -16.27
N SER A 266 -16.65 -3.86 -15.23
CA SER A 266 -16.84 -5.25 -14.78
C SER A 266 -15.53 -5.97 -14.46
N ILE A 267 -14.60 -5.28 -13.77
CA ILE A 267 -13.25 -5.79 -13.42
C ILE A 267 -12.99 -5.87 -11.92
N VAL A 268 -14.03 -5.86 -11.08
CA VAL A 268 -13.91 -5.89 -9.60
C VAL A 268 -12.94 -6.96 -9.08
N GLU A 269 -13.01 -8.19 -9.60
CA GLU A 269 -12.11 -9.28 -9.18
C GLU A 269 -10.64 -9.04 -9.57
N HIS A 270 -10.38 -8.36 -10.69
CA HIS A 270 -9.00 -7.99 -11.07
C HIS A 270 -8.46 -6.98 -10.07
N VAL A 271 -9.27 -5.97 -9.76
CA VAL A 271 -8.95 -4.89 -8.83
C VAL A 271 -8.65 -5.49 -7.44
N GLN A 272 -9.46 -6.44 -6.97
CA GLN A 272 -9.19 -7.18 -5.73
C GLN A 272 -7.87 -7.97 -5.78
N ALA A 273 -7.63 -8.74 -6.84
CA ALA A 273 -6.41 -9.54 -6.96
C ALA A 273 -5.14 -8.67 -7.03
N THR A 274 -5.20 -7.59 -7.80
CA THR A 274 -4.10 -6.64 -7.96
C THR A 274 -3.86 -5.83 -6.69
N PHE A 275 -4.91 -5.47 -5.94
CA PHE A 275 -4.77 -4.90 -4.60
C PHE A 275 -4.02 -5.85 -3.64
N MET A 276 -4.38 -7.14 -3.61
CA MET A 276 -3.70 -8.13 -2.76
C MET A 276 -2.20 -8.24 -3.10
N ARG A 277 -1.87 -8.25 -4.40
CA ARG A 277 -0.47 -8.22 -4.87
C ARG A 277 0.24 -6.94 -4.44
N SER A 278 -0.43 -5.79 -4.51
CA SER A 278 0.14 -4.51 -4.09
C SER A 278 0.44 -4.46 -2.60
N ILE A 279 -0.49 -4.88 -1.74
CA ILE A 279 -0.25 -4.85 -0.29
C ILE A 279 0.80 -5.88 0.17
N ASP A 280 0.99 -6.98 -0.57
CA ASP A 280 2.11 -7.89 -0.33
C ASP A 280 3.47 -7.27 -0.71
N ALA A 281 3.52 -6.43 -1.75
CA ALA A 281 4.70 -5.61 -2.04
C ALA A 281 4.93 -4.53 -0.97
N PHE A 282 3.84 -3.91 -0.50
CA PHE A 282 3.88 -2.89 0.54
C PHE A 282 4.38 -3.43 1.88
N ASP A 283 4.01 -4.66 2.26
CA ASP A 283 4.53 -5.37 3.43
C ASP A 283 6.06 -5.45 3.43
N ARG A 284 6.65 -5.90 2.32
CA ARG A 284 8.11 -5.97 2.16
C ARG A 284 8.76 -4.60 2.19
N TYR A 285 8.14 -3.62 1.54
CA TYR A 285 8.59 -2.24 1.56
C TYR A 285 8.59 -1.62 2.97
N LEU A 286 7.57 -1.87 3.78
CA LEU A 286 7.54 -1.42 5.18
C LEU A 286 8.61 -2.12 6.04
N MET A 287 8.89 -3.39 5.77
CA MET A 287 10.01 -4.10 6.41
C MET A 287 11.36 -3.52 5.99
N ALA A 288 11.52 -3.09 4.73
CA ALA A 288 12.73 -2.41 4.26
C ALA A 288 12.99 -1.10 5.03
N ARG A 289 11.95 -0.33 5.37
CA ARG A 289 12.08 0.85 6.23
C ARG A 289 12.66 0.51 7.61
N LEU A 290 12.21 -0.58 8.23
CA LEU A 290 12.78 -1.04 9.51
C LEU A 290 14.23 -1.50 9.35
N GLU A 291 14.51 -2.28 8.31
CA GLU A 291 15.84 -2.80 8.08
C GLU A 291 16.85 -1.66 7.85
N ARG A 292 16.46 -0.66 7.06
CA ARG A 292 17.24 0.56 6.91
C ARG A 292 17.45 1.28 8.23
N GLY A 293 16.42 1.35 9.07
CA GLY A 293 16.51 1.98 10.38
C GLY A 293 17.57 1.34 11.28
N ARG A 294 17.66 0.00 11.30
CA ARG A 294 18.70 -0.73 12.05
C ARG A 294 20.12 -0.39 11.62
N GLN A 295 20.33 -0.09 10.34
CA GLN A 295 21.64 0.32 9.82
C GLN A 295 22.10 1.69 10.37
N PHE A 296 21.15 2.55 10.79
CA PHE A 296 21.45 3.84 11.41
C PHE A 296 21.57 3.78 12.94
N GLU A 297 21.20 2.65 13.56
CA GLU A 297 21.38 2.40 15.01
C GLU A 297 22.64 1.60 15.32
N SER A 298 23.08 0.80 14.34
CA SER A 298 24.27 -0.05 14.47
C SER A 298 25.57 0.65 14.04
N ALA A 299 25.48 1.90 13.58
CA ALA A 299 26.58 2.73 13.08
C ALA A 299 26.91 3.85 14.07
#